data_AF-A0A4Y5SR10-F1
#
_entry.id   AF-A0A4Y5SR10-F1
#
_cell.length_a   1.000
_cell.length_b   1.000
_cell.length_c   1.000
_cell.angle_alpha   90.00
_cell.angle_beta   90.00
_cell.angle_gamma   90.00
#
_symmetry.space_group_name_H-M   'P 1'
#
loop_
_entity.id
_entity.type
_entity.pdbx_description
1 polymer ?
#
loop_
_entity_poly.entity_id
_entity_poly.type
_entity_poly.pdbx_seq_one_letter_code
_entity_poly.pdbx_strand_id
1 'polypeptide(L)' 'MFPITESNNVAKVEITRDMLEAILLIFASLGDICILEIEVRHNGLFVLNPLTGKYEVIGLASMPPSMNHLS' A
#
# COMPACT_ATOMS: atom_id res chain seq x y z
N MET A 1 29.40 5.15 16.65
CA MET A 1 28.72 5.67 15.45
C MET A 1 28.74 4.54 14.43
N PHE A 2 27.64 3.82 14.26
CA PHE A 2 27.57 2.73 13.30
C PHE A 2 27.28 3.33 11.91
N PRO A 3 27.95 2.87 10.85
CA PRO A 3 27.63 3.33 9.51
C PRO A 3 26.23 2.81 9.16
N ILE A 4 25.30 3.72 8.88
CA ILE A 4 24.06 3.39 8.21
C ILE A 4 24.45 3.18 6.74
N THR A 5 24.76 1.94 6.37
CA THR A 5 24.68 1.53 4.97
C THR A 5 23.21 1.61 4.59
N GLU A 6 22.81 2.68 3.88
CA GLU A 6 21.55 2.73 3.16
C GLU A 6 21.55 1.65 2.07
N SER A 7 21.25 0.42 2.47
CA SER A 7 20.83 -0.61 1.53
C SER A 7 19.48 -0.17 0.96
N ASN A 8 19.48 0.19 -0.32
CA ASN A 8 18.34 0.54 -1.18
C ASN A 8 17.25 -0.57 -1.23
N ASN A 9 16.61 -0.86 -0.10
CA ASN A 9 15.49 -1.81 0.03
C ASN A 9 14.16 -1.09 0.24
N VAL A 10 14.03 0.15 -0.25
CA VAL A 10 12.78 0.91 -0.17
C VAL A 10 11.85 0.43 -1.28
N ALA A 11 10.75 -0.24 -0.91
CA ALA A 11 9.65 -0.49 -1.83
C ALA A 11 9.06 0.86 -2.26
N LYS A 12 8.98 1.09 -3.57
CA LYS A 12 8.35 2.30 -4.13
C LYS A 12 6.97 1.94 -4.65
N VAL A 13 5.97 2.71 -4.26
CA VAL A 13 4.62 2.62 -4.82
C VAL A 13 4.41 3.77 -5.80
N GLU A 14 3.80 3.48 -6.94
CA GLU A 14 3.22 4.50 -7.80
C GLU A 14 1.71 4.55 -7.56
N ILE A 15 1.20 5.73 -7.21
CA ILE A 15 -0.23 5.97 -6.99
C ILE A 15 -0.67 6.96 -8.07
N THR A 16 -1.59 6.54 -8.94
CA THR A 16 -2.19 7.44 -9.93
C THR A 16 -3.20 8.39 -9.26
N ARG A 17 -3.59 9.45 -9.96
CA ARG A 17 -4.63 10.37 -9.46
C ARG A 17 -5.92 9.62 -9.13
N ASP A 18 -6.40 8.77 -10.04
CA ASP A 18 -7.65 8.03 -9.88
C ASP A 18 -7.57 7.08 -8.67
N MET A 19 -6.40 6.48 -8.41
CA MET A 19 -6.15 5.66 -7.23
C MET A 19 -6.20 6.48 -5.94
N LEU A 20 -5.60 7.67 -5.93
CA LEU A 20 -5.65 8.58 -4.78
C LEU A 20 -7.10 9.01 -4.49
N GLU A 21 -7.88 9.33 -5.53
CA GLU A 21 -9.29 9.69 -5.38
C GLU A 21 -10.12 8.53 -4.81
N ALA A 22 -9.88 7.30 -5.26
CA ALA A 22 -10.51 6.10 -4.69
C ALA A 22 -10.15 5.91 -3.21
N ILE A 23 -8.87 6.08 -2.84
CA ILE A 23 -8.43 6.01 -1.44
C ILE A 23 -9.12 7.08 -0.59
N LEU A 24 -9.22 8.32 -1.09
CA LEU A 24 -9.88 9.43 -0.37
C LEU A 24 -11.39 9.20 -0.22
N LEU A 25 -12.05 8.62 -1.22
CA LEU A 25 -13.46 8.22 -1.12
C LEU A 25 -13.67 7.17 -0.03
N ILE A 26 -12.77 6.19 0.07
CA ILE A 26 -12.78 5.21 1.16
C ILE A 26 -12.62 5.94 2.49
N PHE A 27 -11.60 6.77 2.67
CA PHE A 27 -11.40 7.56 3.90
C PHE A 27 -12.64 8.36 4.31
N ALA A 28 -13.25 9.07 3.37
CA ALA A 28 -14.46 9.86 3.63
C ALA A 28 -15.63 8.97 4.13
N SER A 29 -15.69 7.72 3.68
CA SER A 29 -16.71 6.76 4.12
C SER A 29 -16.45 6.16 5.51
N LEU A 30 -15.22 6.25 6.02
CA LEU A 30 -14.81 5.64 7.29
C LEU A 30 -15.02 6.53 8.52
N GLY A 31 -15.50 7.76 8.34
CA GLY A 31 -15.75 8.70 9.44
C GLY A 31 -14.46 9.06 10.19
N ASP A 32 -14.37 8.70 11.46
CA ASP A 32 -13.27 9.08 12.37
C ASP A 32 -11.99 8.23 12.20
N ILE A 33 -11.97 7.25 11.29
CA ILE A 33 -10.78 6.43 11.05
C ILE A 33 -9.77 7.24 10.23
N CYS A 34 -8.68 7.63 10.88
CA CYS A 34 -7.59 8.41 10.26
C CYS A 34 -6.44 7.56 9.69
N ILE A 35 -6.49 6.24 9.85
CA ILE A 35 -5.42 5.33 9.38
C ILE A 35 -6.04 4.21 8.54
N LEU A 36 -5.54 4.07 7.32
CA LEU A 36 -5.87 2.97 6.43
C LEU A 36 -4.74 1.94 6.49
N GLU A 37 -5.05 0.71 6.90
CA GLU A 37 -4.10 -0.38 6.82
C GLU A 37 -4.04 -0.90 5.38
N ILE A 38 -2.83 -0.90 4.81
CA ILE A 38 -2.60 -1.35 3.44
C ILE A 38 -1.81 -2.65 3.50
N GLU A 39 -2.39 -3.70 2.95
CA GLU A 39 -1.71 -4.97 2.76
C GLU A 39 -0.98 -4.99 1.42
N VAL A 40 0.28 -5.42 1.46
CA VAL A 40 1.06 -5.71 0.26
C VAL A 40 0.99 -7.20 0.00
N ARG A 41 0.42 -7.61 -1.14
CA ARG A 41 0.38 -9.02 -1.56
C ARG A 41 1.02 -9.13 -2.93
N HIS A 42 2.13 -9.87 -3.02
CA HIS A 42 3.01 -9.91 -4.18
C HIS A 42 3.49 -8.49 -4.55
N ASN A 43 2.85 -7.86 -5.53
CA ASN A 43 3.09 -6.48 -5.97
C ASN A 43 1.84 -5.59 -5.89
N GLY A 44 0.70 -6.12 -5.42
CA GLY A 44 -0.53 -5.36 -5.29
C GLY A 44 -0.64 -4.72 -3.91
N LEU A 45 -1.16 -3.49 -3.87
CA LEU A 45 -1.60 -2.83 -2.65
C LEU A 45 -3.09 -3.02 -2.49
N PHE A 46 -3.49 -3.56 -1.34
CA PHE A 46 -4.86 -3.87 -1.02
C PHE A 46 -5.29 -3.13 0.24
N VAL A 47 -6.51 -2.60 0.22
CA VAL A 47 -7.19 -2.11 1.41
C VAL A 47 -8.42 -2.98 1.69
N LEU A 48 -8.65 -3.32 2.96
CA LEU A 48 -9.92 -3.88 3.37
C LEU A 48 -10.97 -2.77 3.44
N ASN A 49 -11.98 -2.81 2.56
CA ASN A 49 -13.14 -1.96 2.67
C ASN A 49 -14.04 -2.49 3.80
N PRO A 50 -14.21 -1.77 4.93
CA PRO A 50 -14.97 -2.29 6.07
C PRO A 50 -16.48 -2.21 5.86
N LEU A 51 -16.97 -1.45 4.87
CA LEU A 51 -18.39 -1.45 4.50
C LEU A 51 -18.76 -2.73 3.77
N THR A 52 -17.89 -3.21 2.87
CA THR A 52 -18.16 -4.38 2.03
C THR A 52 -17.52 -5.66 2.56
N GLY A 53 -16.56 -5.55 3.48
CA GLY A 53 -15.74 -6.66 3.99
C GLY A 53 -14.79 -7.26 2.95
N LYS A 54 -14.53 -6.55 1.84
CA LYS A 54 -13.72 -7.05 0.72
C LYS A 54 -12.43 -6.27 0.57
N TYR A 55 -11.40 -6.94 0.06
CA TYR A 55 -10.15 -6.29 -0.33
C TYR A 55 -10.30 -5.62 -1.69
N GLU A 56 -9.95 -4.35 -1.76
CA GLU A 56 -9.92 -3.54 -2.98
C GLU A 56 -8.47 -3.21 -3.36
N VAL A 57 -8.16 -3.27 -4.65
CA VAL A 57 -6.82 -2.93 -5.17
C VAL A 57 -6.73 -1.42 -5.31
N ILE A 58 -5.74 -0.82 -4.65
CA ILE A 58 -5.51 0.62 -4.65
C ILE A 58 -4.21 1.03 -5.35
N GLY A 59 -3.38 0.07 -5.75
CA GLY A 59 -2.11 0.38 -6.39
C GLY A 59 -1.22 -0.83 -6.64
N LEU A 60 -0.08 -0.55 -7.26
CA LEU A 60 1.00 -1.51 -7.46
C LEU A 60 2.29 -0.99 -6.82
N ALA A 61 3.00 -1.89 -6.15
CA ALA A 61 4.32 -1.63 -5.59
C ALA A 61 5.40 -2.23 -6.50
N SER A 62 6.40 -1.42 -6.83
CA SER A 62 7.66 -1.92 -7.37
C SER A 62 8.49 -2.45 -6.20
N MET A 63 8.51 -3.77 -6.06
CA MET A 63 9.26 -4.45 -5.01
C MET A 63 10.74 -4.56 -5.40
N PRO A 64 11.69 -4.28 -4.48
CA PRO A 64 13.09 -4.55 -4.71
C PRO A 64 13.31 -6.06 -4.93
N PRO A 65 14.31 -6.47 -5.73
CA PRO A 65 14.56 -7.88 -6.05
C PRO A 65 14.73 -8.78 -4.81
N SER A 66 15.22 -8.20 -3.71
CA SER A 66 15.37 -8.86 -2.40
C SER A 66 14.04 -9.31 -1.76
N MET A 67 12.90 -8.74 -2.17
CA MET A 67 11.56 -9.08 -1.70
C MET A 67 10.76 -9.99 -2.66
N ASN A 68 11.32 -10.36 -3.81
CA ASN A 68 10.67 -11.26 -4.78
C ASN A 68 10.64 -12.75 -4.35
N HIS A 69 11.12 -13.10 -3.15
CA HIS A 69 11.25 -14.49 -2.69
C HIS A 69 10.13 -14.96 -1.74
N LEU A 70 9.09 -14.16 -1.50
CA LEU A 70 7.89 -14.61 -0.80
C LEU A 70 6.89 -15.18 -1.83
N SER A 71 7.25 -16.31 -2.43
CA SER A 71 6.38 -17.13 -3.30
C SER A 71 5.73 -18.25 -2.51
#